data_AF-A0AAJ2H600-F1
#
_entry.id   AF-A0AAJ2H600-F1
#
_cell.length_a   1.000
_cell.length_b   1.000
_cell.length_c   1.000
_cell.angle_alpha   90.00
_cell.angle_beta   90.00
_cell.angle_gamma   90.00
#
_symmetry.space_group_name_H-M   'P 1'
#
loop_
_entity.id
_entity.type
_entity.pdbx_description
1 polymer ?
#
loop_
_entity_poly.entity_id
_entity_poly.type
_entity_poly.pdbx_seq_one_letter_code
_entity_poly.pdbx_strand_id
1 'polypeptide(L)'
;MPSTRKYFIWSIKNLAIILIFIIIATSGLLALSQIGKLQLAGKILFLLFYFKEYTALGIIFIILIFFAYKAHIFNTKGIDLREEFPKMIPTVIFWLAFSFFSILLITNYLAANSRKFDCSKYDYTNELNGGIKEFRNQKYAIKICGSGTSHGGILSDDAPDLAELTITNEQGELLVKRHYVIVWDGKPGHEPLVIGNDRIIYQDDEEQEDHIIEMPPSLIDRLKAKYLF
;
A
#
# COMPACT_ATOMS: atom_id res chain seq x y z
N MET A 1 8.67 14.85 -39.87
CA MET A 1 7.96 13.84 -39.04
C MET A 1 8.36 14.00 -37.58
N PRO A 2 7.46 13.75 -36.60
CA PRO A 2 7.76 13.88 -35.18
C PRO A 2 8.73 12.77 -34.71
N SER A 3 9.73 13.12 -33.91
CA SER A 3 10.58 12.12 -33.24
C SER A 3 9.89 11.53 -32.00
N THR A 4 10.36 10.39 -31.53
CA THR A 4 9.93 9.76 -30.25
C THR A 4 9.97 10.74 -29.07
N ARG A 5 10.99 11.60 -29.00
CA ARG A 5 11.11 12.69 -28.02
C ARG A 5 9.95 13.67 -28.09
N LYS A 6 9.46 13.99 -29.29
CA LYS A 6 8.32 14.92 -29.48
C LYS A 6 7.01 14.28 -29.01
N TYR A 7 6.83 12.99 -29.23
CA TYR A 7 5.68 12.23 -28.69
C TYR A 7 5.68 12.17 -27.16
N PHE A 8 6.85 11.95 -26.57
CA PHE A 8 7.01 11.97 -25.11
C PHE A 8 6.67 13.34 -24.50
N ILE A 9 7.19 14.44 -25.06
CA ILE A 9 6.88 15.80 -24.59
C ILE A 9 5.39 16.13 -24.73
N TRP A 10 4.77 15.75 -25.85
CA TRP A 10 3.31 15.92 -26.03
C TRP A 10 2.50 15.11 -25.04
N SER A 11 2.94 13.89 -24.73
CA SER A 11 2.31 13.04 -23.72
C SER A 11 2.39 13.69 -22.34
N ILE A 12 3.54 14.20 -21.92
CA ILE A 12 3.71 14.92 -20.64
C ILE A 12 2.79 16.14 -20.55
N LYS A 13 2.74 16.98 -21.61
CA LYS A 13 1.88 18.18 -21.60
C LYS A 13 0.40 17.82 -21.47
N ASN A 14 -0.03 16.76 -22.15
CA ASN A 14 -1.41 16.30 -22.05
C ASN A 14 -1.72 15.68 -20.68
N LEU A 15 -0.79 14.93 -20.09
CA LEU A 15 -0.92 14.40 -18.74
C LEU A 15 -1.04 15.54 -17.71
N ALA A 16 -0.23 16.59 -17.84
CA ALA A 16 -0.34 17.78 -16.98
C ALA A 16 -1.72 18.47 -17.10
N ILE A 17 -2.26 18.59 -18.32
CA ILE A 17 -3.61 19.14 -18.54
C ILE A 17 -4.68 18.25 -17.90
N ILE A 18 -4.58 16.92 -18.07
CA ILE A 18 -5.51 15.96 -17.46
C ILE A 18 -5.44 16.05 -15.93
N LEU A 19 -4.24 16.10 -15.35
CA LEU A 19 -4.05 16.24 -13.90
C LEU A 19 -4.64 17.56 -13.38
N ILE A 20 -4.42 18.68 -14.08
CA ILE A 20 -5.04 19.96 -13.72
C ILE A 20 -6.57 19.86 -13.77
N PHE A 21 -7.13 19.21 -14.78
CA PHE A 21 -8.58 19.03 -14.90
C PHE A 21 -9.13 18.15 -13.78
N ILE A 22 -8.43 17.06 -13.42
CA ILE A 22 -8.77 16.20 -12.28
C ILE A 22 -8.71 17.01 -10.98
N ILE A 23 -7.68 17.83 -10.75
CA ILE A 23 -7.56 18.67 -9.56
C ILE A 23 -8.72 19.68 -9.48
N ILE A 24 -9.03 20.36 -10.59
CA ILE A 24 -10.15 21.31 -10.65
C ILE A 24 -11.47 20.58 -10.39
N ALA A 25 -11.72 19.45 -11.05
CA ALA A 25 -12.94 18.67 -10.89
C ALA A 25 -13.10 18.15 -9.45
N THR A 26 -12.04 17.58 -8.86
CA THR A 26 -12.05 17.08 -7.48
C THR A 26 -12.22 18.20 -6.47
N SER A 27 -11.57 19.36 -6.66
CA SER A 27 -11.78 20.53 -5.80
C SER A 27 -13.21 21.09 -5.90
N GLY A 28 -13.80 21.09 -7.11
CA GLY A 28 -15.17 21.51 -7.33
C GLY A 28 -16.17 20.55 -6.69
N LEU A 29 -15.93 19.24 -6.81
CA LEU A 29 -16.71 18.19 -6.15
C LEU A 29 -16.61 18.28 -4.62
N LEU A 30 -15.41 18.56 -4.09
CA LEU A 30 -15.20 18.76 -2.66
C LEU A 30 -15.99 19.99 -2.16
N ALA A 31 -15.91 21.11 -2.88
CA ALA A 31 -16.68 22.32 -2.56
C ALA A 31 -18.19 22.09 -2.63
N LEU A 32 -18.68 21.35 -3.64
CA LEU A 32 -20.08 20.97 -3.77
C LEU A 32 -20.53 20.02 -2.65
N SER A 33 -19.65 19.15 -2.16
CA SER A 33 -19.95 18.24 -1.04
C SER A 33 -20.19 18.98 0.29
N GLN A 34 -19.70 20.22 0.40
CA GLN A 34 -19.90 21.08 1.57
C GLN A 34 -21.20 21.91 1.50
N ILE A 35 -21.90 21.93 0.37
CA ILE A 35 -23.11 22.74 0.15
C ILE A 35 -24.37 21.88 0.25
N GLY A 36 -25.00 21.89 1.43
CA GLY A 36 -26.40 21.50 1.67
C GLY A 36 -26.90 20.22 0.97
N LYS A 37 -27.95 20.35 0.15
CA LYS A 37 -28.74 19.24 -0.45
C LYS A 37 -27.96 18.31 -1.41
N LEU A 38 -26.72 18.63 -1.78
CA LEU A 38 -25.91 17.84 -2.71
C LEU A 38 -24.90 16.89 -2.03
N GLN A 39 -24.98 16.73 -0.71
CA GLN A 39 -24.08 15.87 0.08
C GLN A 39 -24.02 14.41 -0.37
N LEU A 40 -25.15 13.82 -0.79
CA LEU A 40 -25.20 12.40 -1.16
C LEU A 40 -24.53 12.14 -2.52
N ALA A 41 -24.82 12.97 -3.52
CA ALA A 41 -24.23 12.86 -4.86
C ALA A 41 -22.72 13.16 -4.84
N GLY A 42 -22.29 14.19 -4.09
CA GLY A 42 -20.87 14.50 -3.91
C GLY A 42 -20.10 13.37 -3.21
N LYS A 43 -20.70 12.74 -2.18
CA LYS A 43 -20.11 11.59 -1.48
C LYS A 43 -20.05 10.32 -2.35
N ILE A 44 -21.10 10.01 -3.11
CA ILE A 44 -21.12 8.85 -4.03
C ILE A 44 -20.05 9.01 -5.12
N LEU A 45 -19.92 10.22 -5.68
CA LEU A 45 -18.96 10.48 -6.75
C LEU A 45 -17.52 10.51 -6.22
N PHE A 46 -17.29 11.01 -4.99
CA PHE A 46 -16.02 10.88 -4.29
C PHE A 46 -15.66 9.42 -4.01
N LEU A 47 -16.61 8.60 -3.54
CA LEU A 47 -16.42 7.17 -3.30
C LEU A 47 -16.04 6.41 -4.58
N LEU A 48 -16.66 6.72 -5.73
CA LEU A 48 -16.31 6.11 -7.02
C LEU A 48 -14.86 6.36 -7.45
N PHE A 49 -14.28 7.53 -7.12
CA PHE A 49 -12.86 7.82 -7.35
C PHE A 49 -11.94 7.25 -6.25
N TYR A 50 -12.48 6.95 -5.06
CA TYR A 50 -11.72 6.49 -3.90
C TYR A 50 -11.56 4.96 -3.81
N PHE A 51 -12.35 4.18 -4.56
CA PHE A 51 -12.22 2.72 -4.56
C PHE A 51 -10.87 2.27 -5.14
N LYS A 52 -9.96 1.92 -4.22
CA LYS A 52 -8.59 1.43 -4.44
C LYS A 52 -8.49 0.34 -5.52
N GLU A 53 -9.48 -0.55 -5.60
CA GLU A 53 -9.52 -1.67 -6.54
C GLU A 53 -9.68 -1.28 -8.02
N TYR A 54 -10.32 -0.15 -8.33
CA TYR A 54 -10.60 0.24 -9.72
C TYR A 54 -9.65 1.32 -10.26
N THR A 55 -8.77 1.87 -9.43
CA THR A 55 -7.82 2.92 -9.82
C THR A 55 -6.86 2.46 -10.91
N ALA A 56 -6.38 1.21 -10.83
CA ALA A 56 -5.50 0.61 -11.83
C ALA A 56 -6.19 0.44 -13.19
N LEU A 57 -7.42 -0.09 -13.19
CA LEU A 57 -8.24 -0.25 -14.39
C LEU A 57 -8.59 1.10 -15.01
N GLY A 58 -8.88 2.12 -14.19
CA GLY A 58 -9.13 3.47 -14.64
C GLY A 58 -7.93 4.11 -15.35
N ILE A 59 -6.72 3.96 -14.81
CA ILE A 59 -5.51 4.50 -15.44
C ILE A 59 -5.22 3.79 -16.78
N ILE A 60 -5.35 2.46 -16.83
CA ILE A 60 -5.21 1.68 -18.08
C ILE A 60 -6.23 2.15 -19.12
N PHE A 61 -7.48 2.36 -18.72
CA PHE A 61 -8.54 2.81 -19.61
C PHE A 61 -8.28 4.23 -20.15
N ILE A 62 -7.78 5.15 -19.33
CA ILE A 62 -7.39 6.51 -19.75
C ILE A 62 -6.24 6.46 -20.76
N ILE A 63 -5.23 5.62 -20.52
CA ILE A 63 -4.11 5.42 -21.46
C ILE A 63 -4.64 4.91 -22.80
N LEU A 64 -5.52 3.89 -22.79
CA LEU A 64 -6.12 3.35 -24.01
C LEU A 64 -6.97 4.37 -24.76
N ILE A 65 -7.83 5.13 -24.07
CA ILE A 65 -8.64 6.20 -24.68
C ILE A 65 -7.73 7.25 -25.33
N PHE A 66 -6.64 7.65 -24.67
CA PHE A 66 -5.72 8.65 -25.20
C PHE A 66 -5.09 8.20 -26.52
N PHE A 67 -4.61 6.95 -26.58
CA PHE A 67 -4.01 6.41 -27.80
C PHE A 67 -5.05 6.11 -28.88
N ALA A 68 -6.26 5.67 -28.52
CA ALA A 68 -7.38 5.52 -29.45
C ALA A 68 -7.81 6.86 -30.07
N TYR A 69 -7.91 7.93 -29.27
CA TYR A 69 -8.21 9.28 -29.74
C TYR A 69 -7.12 9.80 -30.68
N LYS A 70 -5.84 9.56 -30.36
CA LYS A 70 -4.73 9.91 -31.26
C LYS A 70 -4.79 9.12 -32.56
N ALA A 71 -5.06 7.82 -32.52
CA ALA A 71 -5.23 6.99 -33.70
C ALA A 71 -6.37 7.51 -34.60
N HIS A 72 -7.50 7.90 -34.00
CA HIS A 72 -8.62 8.52 -34.71
C HIS A 72 -8.22 9.84 -35.39
N ILE A 73 -7.44 10.71 -34.72
CA ILE A 73 -6.93 11.95 -35.32
C ILE A 73 -6.01 11.68 -36.51
N PHE A 74 -5.19 10.63 -36.47
CA PHE A 74 -4.31 10.31 -37.60
C PHE A 74 -5.11 9.79 -38.79
N ASN A 75 -6.14 8.97 -38.53
CA ASN A 75 -7.06 8.50 -39.55
C ASN A 75 -7.79 9.68 -40.23
N THR A 76 -8.32 10.64 -39.47
CA THR A 76 -9.02 11.81 -40.04
C THR A 76 -8.10 12.78 -40.78
N LYS A 77 -6.78 12.74 -40.51
CA LYS A 77 -5.77 13.53 -41.22
C LYS A 77 -5.13 12.81 -42.41
N GLY A 78 -5.57 11.58 -42.72
CA GLY A 78 -5.01 10.78 -43.82
C GLY A 78 -3.55 10.36 -43.60
N ILE A 79 -3.09 10.35 -42.35
CA ILE A 79 -1.72 9.95 -41.99
C ILE A 79 -1.70 8.43 -41.83
N ASP A 80 -0.73 7.75 -42.45
CA ASP A 80 -0.60 6.30 -42.36
C ASP A 80 -0.29 5.88 -40.91
N LEU A 81 -1.29 5.26 -40.28
CA LEU A 81 -1.21 4.71 -38.94
C LEU A 81 -0.07 3.70 -38.81
N ARG A 82 0.23 2.92 -39.85
CA ARG A 82 1.25 1.86 -39.81
C ARG A 82 2.66 2.41 -39.66
N GLU A 83 2.90 3.62 -40.16
CA GLU A 83 4.21 4.28 -40.06
C GLU A 83 4.41 5.00 -38.72
N GLU A 84 3.34 5.53 -38.13
CA GLU A 84 3.41 6.33 -36.90
C GLU A 84 3.20 5.52 -35.61
N PHE A 85 2.44 4.42 -35.66
CA PHE A 85 2.19 3.54 -34.51
C PHE A 85 3.48 3.03 -33.83
N PRO A 86 4.50 2.50 -34.55
CA PRO A 86 5.73 2.03 -33.92
C PRO A 86 6.53 3.13 -33.21
N LYS A 87 6.34 4.40 -33.59
CA LYS A 87 6.98 5.56 -32.93
C LYS A 87 6.32 5.88 -31.58
N MET A 88 5.07 5.43 -31.36
CA MET A 88 4.30 5.64 -30.13
C MET A 88 4.45 4.50 -29.13
N ILE A 89 4.71 3.27 -29.60
CA ILE A 89 4.86 2.05 -28.77
C ILE A 89 5.80 2.28 -27.56
N PRO A 90 7.02 2.84 -27.71
CA PRO A 90 7.92 3.03 -26.56
C PRO A 90 7.34 3.96 -25.49
N THR A 91 6.56 4.96 -25.90
CA THR A 91 5.91 5.90 -24.97
C THR A 91 4.74 5.23 -24.25
N VAL A 92 3.96 4.41 -24.95
CA VAL A 92 2.86 3.61 -24.35
C VAL A 92 3.43 2.67 -23.29
N ILE A 93 4.47 1.90 -23.64
CA ILE A 93 5.10 0.93 -22.74
C ILE A 93 5.67 1.62 -21.51
N PHE A 94 6.35 2.76 -21.68
CA PHE A 94 6.88 3.53 -20.56
C PHE A 94 5.79 3.95 -19.57
N TRP A 95 4.67 4.49 -20.05
CA TRP A 95 3.58 4.91 -19.17
C TRP A 95 2.84 3.75 -18.51
N LEU A 96 2.67 2.63 -19.20
CA LEU A 96 2.10 1.42 -18.60
C LEU A 96 3.01 0.89 -17.48
N ALA A 97 4.32 0.79 -17.73
CA ALA A 97 5.28 0.34 -16.73
C ALA A 97 5.38 1.31 -15.54
N PHE A 98 5.45 2.61 -15.82
CA PHE A 98 5.50 3.64 -14.78
C PHE A 98 4.22 3.66 -13.94
N SER A 99 3.04 3.54 -14.57
CA SER A 99 1.77 3.45 -13.86
C SER A 99 1.71 2.21 -12.99
N PHE A 100 2.09 1.05 -13.52
CA PHE A 100 2.08 -0.21 -12.76
C PHE A 100 3.00 -0.15 -11.54
N PHE A 101 4.23 0.34 -11.73
CA PHE A 101 5.18 0.54 -10.64
C PHE A 101 4.70 1.56 -9.61
N SER A 102 4.12 2.67 -10.05
CA SER A 102 3.57 3.69 -9.16
C SER A 102 2.39 3.17 -8.34
N ILE A 103 1.49 2.39 -8.96
CA ILE A 103 0.36 1.76 -8.27
C ILE A 103 0.88 0.81 -7.19
N LEU A 104 1.79 -0.11 -7.53
CA LEU A 104 2.38 -1.04 -6.56
C LEU A 104 3.01 -0.31 -5.36
N LEU A 105 3.76 0.75 -5.63
CA LEU A 105 4.44 1.54 -4.60
C LEU A 105 3.43 2.27 -3.70
N ILE A 106 2.38 2.88 -4.29
CA ILE A 106 1.32 3.57 -3.55
C ILE A 106 0.46 2.58 -2.75
N THR A 107 0.09 1.43 -3.30
CA THR A 107 -0.73 0.44 -2.59
C THR A 107 0.00 -0.15 -1.40
N ASN A 108 1.30 -0.41 -1.53
CA ASN A 108 2.15 -0.89 -0.44
C ASN A 108 2.31 0.19 0.64
N TYR A 109 2.59 1.44 0.25
CA TYR A 109 2.69 2.56 1.18
C TYR A 109 1.38 2.83 1.94
N LEU A 110 0.24 2.84 1.23
CA LEU A 110 -1.06 3.04 1.85
C LEU A 110 -1.49 1.85 2.72
N ALA A 111 -1.20 0.62 2.32
CA ALA A 111 -1.50 -0.57 3.13
C ALA A 111 -0.69 -0.60 4.43
N ALA A 112 0.58 -0.20 4.37
CA ALA A 112 1.44 -0.08 5.55
C ALA A 112 0.92 1.01 6.52
N ASN A 113 0.35 2.10 5.99
CA ASN A 113 -0.01 3.28 6.79
C ASN A 113 -1.51 3.40 7.14
N SER A 114 -2.41 2.61 6.54
CA SER A 114 -3.85 2.66 6.82
C SER A 114 -4.28 1.81 8.02
N ARG A 115 -3.40 0.97 8.54
CA ARG A 115 -3.69 0.07 9.67
C ARG A 115 -3.42 0.82 10.97
N LYS A 116 -4.49 1.20 11.69
CA LYS A 116 -4.39 1.89 12.97
C LYS A 116 -4.32 0.85 14.09
N PHE A 117 -3.11 0.52 14.53
CA PHE A 117 -2.91 -0.32 15.72
C PHE A 117 -3.22 0.48 16.98
N ASP A 118 -4.01 -0.10 17.89
CA ASP A 118 -4.41 0.55 19.14
C ASP A 118 -3.92 -0.25 20.35
N CYS A 119 -2.67 0.01 20.72
CA CYS A 119 -2.04 -0.59 21.90
C CYS A 119 -2.73 -0.26 23.24
N SER A 120 -3.68 0.69 23.29
CA SER A 120 -4.38 0.99 24.53
C SER A 120 -5.54 0.03 24.78
N LYS A 121 -6.11 -0.51 23.70
CA LYS A 121 -7.28 -1.38 23.72
C LYS A 121 -6.96 -2.83 23.37
N TYR A 122 -5.98 -3.04 22.48
CA TYR A 122 -5.58 -4.34 21.95
C TYR A 122 -4.08 -4.53 22.17
N ASP A 123 -3.67 -4.63 23.44
CA ASP A 123 -2.30 -4.99 23.82
C ASP A 123 -2.22 -6.51 23.95
N TYR A 124 -1.44 -7.15 23.07
CA TYR A 124 -1.21 -8.60 23.07
C TYR A 124 0.18 -8.97 23.57
N THR A 125 0.89 -8.00 24.15
CA THR A 125 2.30 -8.15 24.53
C THR A 125 2.49 -9.29 25.51
N ASN A 126 1.60 -9.49 26.47
CA ASN A 126 1.76 -10.57 27.47
C ASN A 126 1.28 -11.91 26.92
N GLU A 127 0.16 -11.88 26.21
CA GLU A 127 -0.51 -13.02 25.60
C GLU A 127 0.40 -13.74 24.61
N LEU A 128 1.19 -12.98 23.85
CA LEU A 128 2.08 -13.50 22.80
C LEU A 128 3.55 -13.52 23.23
N ASN A 129 3.83 -13.60 24.54
CA ASN A 129 5.18 -13.75 25.09
C ASN A 129 6.17 -12.62 24.71
N GLY A 130 5.67 -11.41 24.50
CA GLY A 130 6.47 -10.19 24.39
C GLY A 130 7.00 -9.69 25.75
N GLY A 131 7.05 -8.38 25.91
CA GLY A 131 7.56 -7.71 27.11
C GLY A 131 9.07 -7.50 27.06
N ILE A 132 9.69 -7.30 28.22
CA ILE A 132 11.14 -7.09 28.30
C ILE A 132 11.86 -8.44 28.21
N LYS A 133 12.72 -8.57 27.20
CA LYS A 133 13.61 -9.73 27.01
C LYS A 133 15.07 -9.29 27.01
N GLU A 134 15.95 -10.20 27.39
CA GLU A 134 17.38 -9.93 27.47
C GLU A 134 18.14 -10.81 26.47
N PHE A 135 18.93 -10.16 25.60
CA PHE A 135 19.77 -10.82 24.62
C PHE A 135 21.19 -10.27 24.76
N ARG A 136 22.18 -11.16 24.98
CA ARG A 136 23.59 -10.78 25.14
C ARG A 136 23.81 -9.65 26.17
N ASN A 137 23.14 -9.74 27.32
CA ASN A 137 23.14 -8.74 28.40
C ASN A 137 22.58 -7.35 28.02
N GLN A 138 21.77 -7.27 26.98
CA GLN A 138 21.06 -6.06 26.59
C GLN A 138 19.56 -6.32 26.64
N LYS A 139 18.81 -5.40 27.24
CA LYS A 139 17.36 -5.51 27.34
C LYS A 139 16.69 -4.87 26.14
N TYR A 140 15.64 -5.53 25.68
CA TYR A 140 14.81 -5.11 24.57
C TYR A 140 13.35 -5.19 25.02
N ALA A 141 12.59 -4.14 24.75
CA ALA A 141 11.15 -4.15 24.98
C ALA A 141 10.46 -4.58 23.68
N ILE A 142 9.78 -5.72 23.73
CA ILE A 142 8.96 -6.26 22.65
C ILE A 142 7.52 -5.87 22.97
N LYS A 143 6.87 -5.16 22.05
CA LYS A 143 5.48 -4.75 22.20
C LYS A 143 4.67 -5.22 21.00
N ILE A 144 3.49 -5.78 21.26
CA ILE A 144 2.59 -6.30 20.23
C ILE A 144 1.23 -5.65 20.38
N CYS A 145 0.76 -4.99 19.32
CA CYS A 145 -0.51 -4.29 19.33
C CYS A 145 -1.42 -4.76 18.20
N GLY A 146 -2.65 -5.09 18.54
CA GLY A 146 -3.70 -5.43 17.58
C GLY A 146 -4.28 -4.20 16.87
N SER A 147 -4.86 -4.46 15.71
CA SER A 147 -5.68 -3.50 14.98
C SER A 147 -7.13 -3.49 15.49
N GLY A 148 -7.53 -4.55 16.20
CA GLY A 148 -8.87 -4.69 16.75
C GLY A 148 -9.91 -5.05 15.71
N THR A 149 -9.49 -5.52 14.53
CA THR A 149 -10.38 -6.31 13.68
C THR A 149 -10.71 -7.60 14.44
N SER A 150 -11.92 -8.10 14.27
CA SER A 150 -12.52 -9.21 15.04
C SER A 150 -11.56 -10.38 15.32
N HIS A 151 -11.80 -11.15 16.40
CA HIS A 151 -11.01 -12.34 16.74
C HIS A 151 -11.28 -13.54 15.79
N GLY A 152 -11.62 -13.28 14.54
CA GLY A 152 -12.11 -14.28 13.61
C GLY A 152 -11.02 -15.20 13.07
N GLY A 153 -11.40 -16.45 12.87
CA GLY A 153 -10.70 -17.47 12.12
C GLY A 153 -10.58 -17.17 10.63
N ILE A 154 -9.63 -17.80 9.94
CA ILE A 154 -9.56 -17.81 8.44
C ILE A 154 -10.86 -18.36 7.81
N LEU A 155 -11.62 -19.16 8.57
CA LEU A 155 -12.90 -19.75 8.17
C LEU A 155 -14.12 -19.14 8.89
N SER A 156 -13.91 -18.10 9.71
CA SER A 156 -14.98 -17.36 10.37
C SER A 156 -15.50 -16.25 9.44
N ASP A 157 -16.76 -15.84 9.59
CA ASP A 157 -17.26 -14.62 8.91
C ASP A 157 -16.53 -13.35 9.38
N ASP A 158 -15.84 -13.45 10.51
CA ASP A 158 -15.01 -12.43 11.11
C ASP A 158 -13.60 -12.45 10.50
N ALA A 159 -13.12 -11.29 10.06
CA ALA A 159 -11.75 -11.14 9.54
C ALA A 159 -10.72 -11.39 10.66
N PRO A 160 -9.55 -11.96 10.34
CA PRO A 160 -8.47 -12.13 11.32
C PRO A 160 -7.94 -10.79 11.81
N ASP A 161 -7.28 -10.80 12.97
CA ASP A 161 -6.67 -9.59 13.51
C ASP A 161 -5.29 -9.36 12.91
N LEU A 162 -4.94 -8.08 12.78
CA LEU A 162 -3.62 -7.65 12.33
C LEU A 162 -2.86 -7.14 13.54
N ALA A 163 -1.64 -7.61 13.71
CA ALA A 163 -0.78 -7.19 14.81
C ALA A 163 0.47 -6.45 14.31
N GLU A 164 0.90 -5.48 15.11
CA GLU A 164 2.16 -4.79 14.97
C GLU A 164 3.11 -5.23 16.07
N LEU A 165 4.20 -5.89 15.70
CA LEU A 165 5.32 -6.20 16.60
C LEU A 165 6.37 -5.10 16.47
N THR A 166 6.73 -4.50 17.60
CA THR A 166 7.81 -3.54 17.72
C THR A 166 8.85 -4.02 18.73
N ILE A 167 10.13 -3.78 18.42
CA ILE A 167 11.24 -4.02 19.35
C ILE A 167 11.99 -2.72 19.53
N THR A 168 12.13 -2.29 20.78
CA THR A 168 12.93 -1.12 21.17
C THR A 168 14.07 -1.50 22.10
N ASN A 169 15.15 -0.71 22.09
CA ASN A 169 16.21 -0.83 23.10
C ASN A 169 15.84 -0.11 24.40
N GLU A 170 16.73 -0.17 25.40
CA GLU A 170 16.57 0.51 26.69
C GLU A 170 16.43 2.04 26.57
N GLN A 171 16.93 2.63 25.49
CA GLN A 171 16.82 4.06 25.20
C GLN A 171 15.50 4.42 24.50
N GLY A 172 14.66 3.43 24.20
CA GLY A 172 13.39 3.60 23.48
C GLY A 172 13.54 3.76 21.96
N GLU A 173 14.71 3.49 21.39
CA GLU A 173 14.94 3.52 19.95
C GLU A 173 14.24 2.34 19.27
N LEU A 174 13.47 2.61 18.21
CA LEU A 174 12.82 1.59 17.39
C LEU A 174 13.85 0.83 16.55
N LEU A 175 13.99 -0.47 16.80
CA LEU A 175 14.94 -1.34 16.11
C LEU A 175 14.26 -2.26 15.09
N VAL A 176 13.05 -2.74 15.40
CA VAL A 176 12.27 -3.62 14.54
C VAL A 176 10.82 -3.19 14.59
N LYS A 177 10.18 -3.21 13.42
CA LYS A 177 8.73 -3.08 13.25
C LYS A 177 8.30 -4.13 12.22
N ARG A 178 7.25 -4.90 12.54
CA ARG A 178 6.65 -5.93 11.69
C ARG A 178 5.14 -5.87 11.80
N HIS A 179 4.45 -6.12 10.70
CA HIS A 179 3.02 -6.35 10.65
C HIS A 179 2.80 -7.79 10.25
N TYR A 180 1.90 -8.49 10.94
CA TYR A 180 1.58 -9.90 10.68
C TYR A 180 0.13 -10.18 11.07
N VAL A 181 -0.41 -11.30 10.58
CA VAL A 181 -1.79 -11.70 10.84
C VAL A 181 -1.85 -12.67 12.00
N ILE A 182 -2.87 -12.47 12.85
CA ILE A 182 -3.19 -13.30 14.01
C ILE A 182 -4.59 -13.86 13.86
N VAL A 183 -4.68 -15.17 13.93
CA VAL A 183 -5.91 -15.95 13.87
C VAL A 183 -6.14 -16.54 15.26
N TRP A 184 -7.05 -15.92 16.00
CA TRP A 184 -7.36 -16.33 17.37
C TRP A 184 -8.21 -17.61 17.40
N ASP A 185 -9.11 -17.80 16.43
CA ASP A 185 -9.96 -18.98 16.34
C ASP A 185 -9.21 -20.18 15.76
N GLY A 186 -8.77 -21.05 16.66
CA GLY A 186 -8.15 -22.34 16.39
C GLY A 186 -7.79 -22.98 17.72
N LYS A 187 -7.64 -24.32 17.79
CA LYS A 187 -6.99 -24.94 18.96
C LYS A 187 -5.62 -25.45 18.49
N PRO A 188 -4.50 -24.90 18.99
CA PRO A 188 -4.38 -24.04 20.18
C PRO A 188 -4.58 -22.51 19.99
N GLY A 189 -4.81 -22.01 18.77
CA GLY A 189 -4.87 -20.58 18.46
C GLY A 189 -3.50 -20.09 18.01
N HIS A 190 -3.36 -18.80 17.66
CA HIS A 190 -2.07 -18.24 17.22
C HIS A 190 -0.94 -18.54 18.21
N GLU A 191 0.23 -18.90 17.69
CA GLU A 191 1.37 -19.30 18.51
C GLU A 191 2.08 -18.06 19.12
N PRO A 192 2.36 -18.06 20.44
CA PRO A 192 3.15 -17.00 21.06
C PRO A 192 4.58 -16.94 20.49
N LEU A 193 5.24 -15.78 20.63
CA LEU A 193 6.63 -15.63 20.23
C LEU A 193 7.54 -16.69 20.87
N VAL A 194 8.36 -17.34 20.05
CA VAL A 194 9.41 -18.24 20.54
C VAL A 194 10.70 -17.44 20.73
N ILE A 195 11.14 -17.35 21.99
CA ILE A 195 12.34 -16.61 22.37
C ILE A 195 13.52 -17.58 22.41
N GLY A 196 14.43 -17.43 21.44
CA GLY A 196 15.71 -18.12 21.42
C GLY A 196 16.81 -17.35 22.15
N ASN A 197 18.04 -17.87 22.13
CA ASN A 197 19.19 -17.21 22.75
C ASN A 197 19.62 -15.93 22.02
N ASP A 198 19.44 -15.90 20.71
CA ASP A 198 19.89 -14.85 19.79
C ASP A 198 18.89 -14.59 18.67
N ARG A 199 17.63 -14.99 18.86
CA ARG A 199 16.57 -14.80 17.88
C ARG A 199 15.19 -14.81 18.51
N ILE A 200 14.24 -14.19 17.81
CA ILE A 200 12.81 -14.26 18.10
C ILE A 200 12.14 -14.87 16.88
N ILE A 201 11.24 -15.82 17.09
CA ILE A 201 10.44 -16.43 16.02
C ILE A 201 8.99 -16.03 16.24
N TYR A 202 8.34 -15.57 15.17
CA TYR A 202 6.91 -15.28 15.12
C TYR A 202 6.32 -15.94 13.89
N GLN A 203 5.07 -16.39 13.98
CA GLN A 203 4.33 -16.94 12.85
C GLN A 203 3.50 -15.82 12.21
N ASP A 204 3.39 -15.79 10.88
CA ASP A 204 2.35 -15.00 10.21
C ASP A 204 1.26 -15.95 9.72
N ASP A 205 0.05 -15.84 10.27
CA ASP A 205 -1.02 -16.78 9.95
C ASP A 205 -1.57 -16.62 8.53
N GLU A 206 -1.29 -15.49 7.87
CA GLU A 206 -1.62 -15.30 6.45
C GLU A 206 -0.71 -16.16 5.55
N GLU A 207 0.59 -16.21 5.86
CA GLU A 207 1.57 -16.99 5.10
C GLU A 207 1.71 -18.43 5.61
N GLN A 208 1.29 -18.70 6.86
CA GLN A 208 1.53 -19.96 7.59
C GLN A 208 3.02 -20.33 7.69
N GLU A 209 3.88 -19.32 7.75
CA GLU A 209 5.34 -19.47 7.82
C GLU A 209 5.94 -18.83 9.08
N ASP A 210 7.02 -19.44 9.56
CA ASP A 210 7.82 -18.92 10.67
C ASP A 210 8.80 -17.85 10.16
N HIS A 211 8.75 -16.68 10.80
CA HIS A 211 9.67 -15.59 10.55
C HIS A 211 10.64 -15.42 11.70
N ILE A 212 11.91 -15.19 11.35
CA ILE A 212 13.01 -15.08 12.32
C ILE A 212 13.48 -13.63 12.36
N ILE A 213 13.60 -13.11 13.59
CA ILE A 213 14.27 -11.85 13.89
C ILE A 213 15.55 -12.17 14.65
N GLU A 214 16.70 -11.95 14.02
CA GLU A 214 18.01 -12.09 14.65
C GLU A 214 18.21 -11.03 15.74
N MET A 215 18.79 -11.43 16.87
CA MET A 215 19.05 -10.57 18.02
C MET A 215 20.55 -10.52 18.35
N PRO A 216 21.16 -9.33 18.42
CA PRO A 216 20.56 -8.01 18.22
C PRO A 216 20.17 -7.72 16.74
N PRO A 217 19.14 -6.89 16.49
CA PRO A 217 18.67 -6.60 15.14
C PRO A 217 19.75 -5.97 14.26
N SER A 218 19.76 -6.38 12.99
CA SER A 218 20.71 -5.89 11.99
C SER A 218 20.48 -4.41 11.66
N LEU A 219 21.48 -3.76 11.05
CA LEU A 219 21.31 -2.39 10.54
C LEU A 219 20.19 -2.29 9.50
N ILE A 220 20.01 -3.34 8.69
CA ILE A 220 18.95 -3.39 7.69
C ILE A 220 17.58 -3.38 8.38
N ASP A 221 17.41 -4.16 9.45
CA ASP A 221 16.14 -4.19 10.20
C ASP A 221 15.77 -2.83 10.78
N ARG A 222 16.76 -2.10 11.32
CA ARG A 222 16.57 -0.75 11.84
C ARG A 222 16.17 0.25 10.76
N LEU A 223 16.84 0.19 9.60
CA LEU A 223 16.49 1.02 8.45
C LEU A 223 15.08 0.70 7.94
N LYS A 224 14.74 -0.59 7.83
CA LYS A 224 13.38 -1.00 7.45
C LYS A 224 12.35 -0.46 8.45
N ALA A 225 12.57 -0.64 9.75
CA ALA A 225 11.66 -0.16 10.79
C ALA A 225 11.42 1.35 10.75
N LYS A 226 12.43 2.13 10.35
CA LYS A 226 12.38 3.59 10.31
C LYS A 226 11.80 4.17 9.01
N TYR A 227 11.99 3.49 7.88
CA TYR A 227 11.72 4.06 6.56
C TYR A 227 10.69 3.29 5.73
N LEU A 228 10.40 2.02 6.07
CA LEU A 228 9.44 1.19 5.33
C LEU A 228 8.11 0.96 6.07
N PHE A 229 8.04 1.32 7.34
CA PHE A 229 6.86 1.21 8.21
C PHE A 229 6.56 2.55 8.88
#